data_AF-A0A225VUN5-F1
#
_entry.id   AF-A0A225VUN5-F1
#
_cell.length_a   1.000
_cell.length_b   1.000
_cell.length_c   1.000
_cell.angle_alpha   90.00
_cell.angle_beta   90.00
_cell.angle_gamma   90.00
#
_symmetry.space_group_name_H-M   'P 1'
#
loop_
_entity.id
_entity.type
_entity.pdbx_description
1 polymer ?
#
loop_
_entity_poly.entity_id
_entity_poly.type
_entity_poly.pdbx_seq_one_letter_code
_entity_poly.pdbx_strand_id
1 'polypeptide(L)'
;MHAQIRDQLSSYRLPCLTNGRSLNGVSLKQAVEDYRPNKNLVPSVLKKLCSVYRHLDQPLKIAEKGVEVRPLKKPPIQQVRPLNHGSTRARINILLKNIRKEQDAWRCLVLDTDLIEQWPELIVGPFGVVDKGHEDASAGERTIHDLSYPEDESVNDYTDKASMPKPDYRERPNAEVDVMAGDVASAFRNISIHSNTVFLFTGRIEEENVIVIELSASFGWTGSPRFY
;
A
#
# COMPACT_ATOMS: atom_id res chain seq x y z
N MET A 1 -26.61 12.51 -5.30
CA MET A 1 -25.75 11.89 -4.28
C MET A 1 -24.27 12.17 -4.59
N HIS A 2 -23.88 13.46 -4.73
CA HIS A 2 -22.56 13.84 -5.28
C HIS A 2 -21.78 14.89 -4.45
N ALA A 3 -22.36 15.42 -3.37
CA ALA A 3 -21.75 16.54 -2.62
C ALA A 3 -20.79 16.10 -1.49
N GLN A 4 -21.02 14.95 -0.86
CA GLN A 4 -20.33 14.54 0.38
C GLN A 4 -18.86 14.09 0.22
N ILE A 5 -18.35 13.97 -1.01
CA ILE A 5 -16.95 13.57 -1.25
C ILE A 5 -16.00 14.78 -1.18
N ARG A 6 -16.48 16.00 -1.50
CA ARG A 6 -15.63 17.19 -1.68
C ARG A 6 -15.12 17.79 -0.35
N ASP A 7 -15.89 17.69 0.73
CA ASP A 7 -15.58 18.37 1.99
C ASP A 7 -14.46 17.71 2.82
N GLN A 8 -14.16 16.42 2.60
CA GLN A 8 -13.12 15.71 3.36
C GLN A 8 -11.67 16.05 2.94
N LEU A 9 -11.46 16.85 1.90
CA LEU A 9 -10.14 17.12 1.31
C LEU A 9 -9.38 18.33 1.91
N SER A 10 -9.97 19.06 2.85
CA SER A 10 -9.42 20.37 3.30
C SER A 10 -8.29 20.30 4.33
N SER A 11 -8.15 19.19 5.07
CA SER A 11 -7.53 19.12 6.40
C SER A 11 -6.15 18.44 6.50
N TYR A 12 -5.45 18.16 5.39
CA TYR A 12 -4.23 17.31 5.35
C TYR A 12 -3.15 17.85 4.38
N ARG A 13 -1.86 18.16 4.75
CA ARG A 13 -0.68 18.63 3.88
C ARG A 13 0.70 18.26 4.51
N LEU A 14 1.87 17.69 4.04
CA LEU A 14 2.67 17.18 2.85
C LEU A 14 4.14 17.74 2.89
N PRO A 15 5.26 17.03 3.24
CA PRO A 15 6.54 17.69 3.40
C PRO A 15 7.48 17.56 2.19
N CYS A 16 7.25 16.61 1.26
CA CYS A 16 8.19 16.33 0.17
C CYS A 16 8.20 17.40 -0.94
N LEU A 17 7.28 18.37 -0.91
CA LEU A 17 7.23 19.51 -1.84
C LEU A 17 8.26 20.60 -1.50
N THR A 18 9.55 20.24 -1.45
CA THR A 18 10.65 21.21 -1.30
C THR A 18 11.03 21.84 -2.64
N ASN A 19 10.12 22.63 -3.23
CA ASN A 19 10.46 23.76 -4.12
C ASN A 19 9.25 24.67 -4.48
N GLY A 20 8.77 25.44 -3.50
CA GLY A 20 8.41 26.84 -3.73
C GLY A 20 7.19 27.22 -4.59
N ARG A 21 6.26 26.30 -4.91
CA ARG A 21 4.96 26.67 -5.53
C ARG A 21 3.78 26.10 -4.74
N SER A 22 2.80 26.95 -4.44
CA SER A 22 1.72 26.66 -3.49
C SER A 22 0.56 25.93 -4.15
N LEU A 23 0.16 24.79 -3.57
CA LEU A 23 -1.05 24.05 -3.93
C LEU A 23 -2.01 24.09 -2.73
N ASN A 24 -3.20 24.67 -2.95
CA ASN A 24 -4.15 24.99 -1.89
C ASN A 24 -5.05 23.79 -1.53
N GLY A 25 -4.57 22.86 -0.70
CA GLY A 25 -5.47 21.89 -0.06
C GLY A 25 -4.84 20.60 0.44
N VAL A 26 -4.20 19.86 -0.45
CA VAL A 26 -3.79 18.45 -0.27
C VAL A 26 -2.39 18.33 0.29
N SER A 27 -2.14 17.27 1.10
CA SER A 27 -0.99 16.33 1.07
C SER A 27 -0.65 15.36 2.29
N LEU A 28 -0.68 15.70 3.63
CA LEU A 28 -0.17 15.01 4.92
C LEU A 28 1.32 15.13 5.50
N LYS A 29 1.70 16.09 6.39
CA LYS A 29 3.11 16.35 6.87
C LYS A 29 3.48 15.50 8.08
N GLN A 30 4.59 14.73 7.99
CA GLN A 30 5.15 14.01 9.15
C GLN A 30 6.61 14.40 9.38
N ALA A 31 6.79 15.36 10.29
CA ALA A 31 8.04 15.57 11.02
C ALA A 31 7.92 14.89 12.41
N VAL A 32 8.87 15.17 13.32
CA VAL A 32 9.04 14.50 14.62
C VAL A 32 7.78 14.43 15.49
N GLU A 33 6.81 15.33 15.31
CA GLU A 33 5.60 15.45 16.14
C GLU A 33 4.38 14.62 15.70
N ASP A 34 4.37 13.96 14.53
CA ASP A 34 3.19 13.18 14.11
C ASP A 34 3.17 11.78 14.75
N TYR A 35 2.65 11.71 15.98
CA TYR A 35 2.38 10.48 16.72
C TYR A 35 1.18 9.70 16.14
N ARG A 36 1.31 9.26 14.89
CA ARG A 36 0.48 8.21 14.30
C ARG A 36 1.33 6.96 14.08
N PRO A 37 1.70 6.23 15.17
CA PRO A 37 2.15 4.86 15.00
C PRO A 37 1.08 4.08 14.24
N ASN A 38 1.51 3.09 13.46
CA ASN A 38 0.61 2.16 12.81
C ASN A 38 -0.37 1.58 13.85
N LYS A 39 -1.66 1.90 13.75
CA LYS A 39 -2.66 1.56 14.79
C LYS A 39 -2.78 0.06 15.04
N ASN A 40 -2.30 -0.76 14.11
CA ASN A 40 -2.36 -2.22 14.15
C ASN A 40 -1.03 -2.83 14.65
N LEU A 41 0.06 -2.04 14.75
CA LEU A 41 1.37 -2.44 15.26
C LEU A 41 1.87 -1.43 16.32
N VAL A 42 1.60 -1.70 17.60
CA VAL A 42 2.01 -0.81 18.70
C VAL A 42 3.43 -1.15 19.18
N PRO A 43 4.43 -0.25 19.08
CA PRO A 43 5.84 -0.57 19.38
C PRO A 43 6.10 -1.06 20.81
N SER A 44 5.36 -0.57 21.82
CA SER A 44 5.48 -1.03 23.20
C SER A 44 4.93 -2.44 23.42
N VAL A 45 3.88 -2.83 22.68
CA VAL A 45 3.33 -4.19 22.70
C VAL A 45 4.30 -5.15 22.00
N LEU A 46 4.86 -4.77 20.85
CA LEU A 46 5.90 -5.53 20.15
C LEU A 46 7.16 -5.73 21.04
N LYS A 47 7.66 -4.67 21.68
CA LYS A 47 8.80 -4.75 22.63
C LYS A 47 8.55 -5.75 23.78
N LYS A 48 7.30 -5.95 24.20
CA LYS A 48 6.92 -6.90 25.26
C LYS A 48 6.75 -8.33 24.72
N LEU A 49 5.84 -8.52 23.75
CA LEU A 49 5.44 -9.84 23.24
C LEU A 49 6.54 -10.51 22.41
N CYS A 50 7.30 -9.74 21.64
CA CYS A 50 8.35 -10.23 20.75
C CYS A 50 9.76 -10.01 21.35
N SER A 51 9.87 -9.86 22.68
CA SER A 51 11.12 -9.60 23.41
C SER A 51 12.24 -10.63 23.17
N VAL A 52 11.88 -11.88 22.88
CA VAL A 52 12.81 -12.98 22.54
C VAL A 52 13.00 -13.20 21.02
N TYR A 53 12.34 -12.42 20.17
CA TYR A 53 12.45 -12.54 18.73
C TYR A 53 13.72 -11.83 18.23
N ARG A 54 14.69 -12.58 17.68
CA ARG A 54 16.01 -12.06 17.26
C ARG A 54 15.93 -10.80 16.38
N HIS A 55 14.90 -10.69 15.54
CA HIS A 55 14.78 -9.62 14.55
C HIS A 55 13.79 -8.51 14.99
N LEU A 56 13.52 -8.38 16.30
CA LEU A 56 12.58 -7.42 16.90
C LEU A 56 12.74 -5.97 16.38
N ASP A 57 13.97 -5.52 16.13
CA ASP A 57 14.24 -4.18 15.59
C ASP A 57 13.52 -3.92 14.25
N GLN A 58 13.29 -4.96 13.43
CA GLN A 58 12.65 -4.83 12.13
C GLN A 58 11.13 -4.58 12.24
N PRO A 59 10.31 -5.40 12.95
CA PRO A 59 8.92 -5.05 13.26
C PRO A 59 8.76 -3.71 13.99
N LEU A 60 9.70 -3.32 14.87
CA LEU A 60 9.65 -2.02 15.53
C LEU A 60 9.87 -0.86 14.56
N LYS A 61 10.88 -0.96 13.68
CA LYS A 61 11.11 0.03 12.62
C LYS A 61 9.91 0.15 11.67
N ILE A 62 9.25 -0.98 11.35
CA ILE A 62 8.02 -1.00 10.54
C ILE A 62 6.85 -0.34 11.29
N ALA A 63 6.71 -0.57 12.59
CA ALA A 63 5.66 0.04 13.42
C ALA A 63 5.86 1.56 13.62
N GLU A 64 7.11 2.00 13.73
CA GLU A 64 7.51 3.39 13.95
C GLU A 64 7.57 4.23 12.66
N LYS A 65 7.82 3.62 11.49
CA LYS A 65 8.07 4.35 10.22
C LYS A 65 7.36 3.79 9.00
N GLY A 66 6.91 2.54 9.03
CA GLY A 66 6.51 1.79 7.84
C GLY A 66 7.70 1.26 7.04
N VAL A 67 7.40 0.51 5.97
CA VAL A 67 8.37 -0.08 5.06
C VAL A 67 8.77 0.95 4.00
N GLU A 68 10.03 1.37 4.02
CA GLU A 68 10.63 2.17 2.96
C GLU A 68 11.18 1.26 1.86
N VAL A 69 10.54 1.29 0.69
CA VAL A 69 10.95 0.50 -0.48
C VAL A 69 12.28 1.01 -1.00
N ARG A 70 13.15 0.09 -1.46
CA ARG A 70 14.42 0.44 -2.11
C ARG A 70 14.35 0.07 -3.59
N PRO A 71 14.23 1.04 -4.50
CA PRO A 71 14.37 0.78 -5.93
C PRO A 71 15.83 0.50 -6.31
N LEU A 72 16.06 -0.53 -7.14
CA LEU A 72 17.36 -0.86 -7.75
C LEU A 72 17.89 0.25 -8.66
N LYS A 73 16.97 1.00 -9.27
CA LYS A 73 17.16 2.19 -10.13
C LYS A 73 15.99 3.14 -9.85
N LYS A 74 16.15 4.47 -10.00
CA LYS A 74 15.00 5.40 -9.94
C LYS A 74 13.99 4.97 -11.03
N PRO A 75 12.72 4.69 -10.71
CA PRO A 75 11.72 4.41 -11.72
C PRO A 75 11.58 5.58 -12.71
N PRO A 76 11.36 5.32 -14.01
CA PRO A 76 11.18 6.36 -15.01
C PRO A 76 9.86 7.11 -14.77
N ILE A 77 9.81 8.37 -15.21
CA ILE A 77 8.56 9.12 -15.26
C ILE A 77 7.71 8.52 -16.38
N GLN A 78 6.66 7.78 -16.01
CA GLN A 78 5.70 7.17 -16.93
C GLN A 78 5.03 8.25 -17.80
N GLN A 79 5.46 8.38 -19.06
CA GLN A 79 4.89 9.32 -20.04
C GLN A 79 3.46 8.92 -20.46
N VAL A 80 3.21 7.61 -20.51
CA VAL A 80 1.90 7.01 -20.69
C VAL A 80 1.61 6.19 -19.43
N ARG A 81 0.42 6.36 -18.84
CA ARG A 81 -0.02 5.57 -17.68
C ARG A 81 -0.81 4.35 -18.16
N PRO A 82 -0.68 3.17 -17.53
CA PRO A 82 -1.42 1.99 -17.94
C PRO A 82 -2.92 2.16 -17.66
N LEU A 83 -3.75 1.70 -18.58
CA LEU A 83 -5.20 1.61 -18.38
C LEU A 83 -5.52 0.44 -17.43
N ASN A 84 -6.57 0.60 -16.62
CA ASN A 84 -7.09 -0.50 -15.79
C ASN A 84 -7.48 -1.72 -16.65
N HIS A 85 -7.27 -2.91 -16.09
CA HIS A 85 -7.63 -4.18 -16.73
C HIS A 85 -9.13 -4.20 -17.08
N GLY A 86 -9.51 -4.86 -18.18
CA GLY A 86 -10.90 -4.88 -18.65
C GLY A 86 -11.91 -5.40 -17.63
N SER A 87 -11.48 -6.27 -16.71
CA SER A 87 -12.29 -6.77 -15.60
C SER A 87 -12.67 -5.71 -14.56
N THR A 88 -11.87 -4.63 -14.44
CA THR A 88 -12.21 -3.45 -13.64
C THR A 88 -13.29 -2.62 -14.30
N ARG A 89 -13.17 -2.34 -15.62
CA ARG A 89 -14.16 -1.55 -16.36
C ARG A 89 -15.54 -2.22 -16.37
N ALA A 90 -15.57 -3.54 -16.47
CA ALA A 90 -16.79 -4.35 -16.34
C ALA A 90 -17.39 -4.35 -14.91
N ARG A 91 -16.60 -3.99 -13.88
CA ARG A 91 -16.94 -4.14 -12.45
C ARG A 91 -16.59 -2.91 -11.61
N ILE A 92 -16.70 -1.70 -12.17
CA ILE A 92 -16.24 -0.46 -11.54
C ILE A 92 -16.81 -0.25 -10.13
N ASN A 93 -18.10 -0.56 -9.93
CA ASN A 93 -18.76 -0.50 -8.62
C ASN A 93 -18.10 -1.37 -7.53
N ILE A 94 -17.48 -2.49 -7.91
CA ILE A 94 -16.76 -3.38 -7.00
C ILE A 94 -15.41 -2.79 -6.63
N LEU A 95 -14.68 -2.22 -7.61
CA LEU A 95 -13.46 -1.47 -7.34
C LEU A 95 -13.74 -0.32 -6.36
N LEU A 96 -14.71 0.53 -6.65
CA LEU A 96 -15.06 1.68 -5.80
C LEU A 96 -15.50 1.25 -4.39
N LYS A 97 -16.32 0.19 -4.28
CA LYS A 97 -16.72 -0.40 -3.00
C LYS A 97 -15.54 -0.96 -2.20
N ASN A 98 -14.53 -1.52 -2.85
CA ASN A 98 -13.35 -2.04 -2.18
C ASN A 98 -12.36 -0.93 -1.81
N ILE A 99 -12.05 0.01 -2.72
CA ILE A 99 -11.24 1.19 -2.42
C ILE A 99 -11.84 2.01 -1.28
N ARG A 100 -13.17 2.16 -1.20
CA ARG A 100 -13.80 2.88 -0.09
C ARG A 100 -13.56 2.20 1.27
N LYS A 101 -13.59 0.86 1.35
CA LYS A 101 -13.22 0.13 2.58
C LYS A 101 -11.77 0.39 2.97
N GLU A 102 -10.85 0.41 2.01
CA GLU A 102 -9.44 0.72 2.26
C GLU A 102 -9.26 2.17 2.71
N GLN A 103 -10.01 3.11 2.15
CA GLN A 103 -10.01 4.53 2.53
C GLN A 103 -10.55 4.73 3.96
N ASP A 104 -11.72 4.15 4.29
CA ASP A 104 -12.32 4.22 5.64
C ASP A 104 -11.43 3.55 6.69
N ALA A 105 -10.64 2.54 6.30
CA ALA A 105 -9.62 1.89 7.14
C ALA A 105 -8.28 2.63 7.21
N TRP A 106 -8.13 3.81 6.58
CA TRP A 106 -6.88 4.60 6.48
C TRP A 106 -5.72 3.88 5.77
N ARG A 107 -6.03 2.98 4.84
CA ARG A 107 -5.06 2.14 4.10
C ARG A 107 -4.77 2.60 2.68
N CYS A 108 -5.52 3.56 2.17
CA CYS A 108 -5.20 4.34 0.97
C CYS A 108 -5.66 5.79 1.09
N LEU A 109 -5.11 6.67 0.26
CA LEU A 109 -5.68 7.97 -0.07
C LEU A 109 -6.43 7.86 -1.39
N VAL A 110 -7.51 8.64 -1.54
CA VAL A 110 -8.17 8.89 -2.83
C VAL A 110 -8.06 10.39 -3.08
N LEU A 111 -7.44 10.77 -4.19
CA LEU A 111 -7.04 12.14 -4.53
C LEU A 111 -7.42 12.45 -5.99
N ASP A 112 -7.45 13.73 -6.33
CA ASP A 112 -7.77 14.17 -7.69
C ASP A 112 -6.69 13.76 -8.72
N THR A 113 -7.10 13.46 -9.96
CA THR A 113 -6.20 13.11 -11.06
C THR A 113 -5.27 14.26 -11.47
N ASP A 114 -5.65 15.51 -11.21
CA ASP A 114 -4.78 16.68 -11.42
C ASP A 114 -3.41 16.56 -10.71
N LEU A 115 -3.32 15.73 -9.65
CA LEU A 115 -2.07 15.46 -8.93
C LEU A 115 -1.05 14.66 -9.77
N ILE A 116 -1.45 13.97 -10.85
CA ILE A 116 -0.50 13.28 -11.74
C ILE A 116 0.43 14.29 -12.45
N GLU A 117 -0.11 15.42 -12.91
CA GLU A 117 0.69 16.47 -13.56
C GLU A 117 1.61 17.20 -12.58
N GLN A 118 1.15 17.32 -11.33
CA GLN A 118 1.85 18.02 -10.26
C GLN A 118 2.92 17.13 -9.57
N TRP A 119 2.79 15.81 -9.66
CA TRP A 119 3.70 14.83 -9.06
C TRP A 119 4.07 13.72 -10.08
N PRO A 120 4.90 14.04 -11.09
CA PRO A 120 5.22 13.12 -12.19
C PRO A 120 5.95 11.84 -11.73
N GLU A 121 6.63 11.85 -10.58
CA GLU A 121 7.24 10.66 -9.97
C GLU A 121 6.26 9.56 -9.55
N LEU A 122 4.96 9.84 -9.35
CA LEU A 122 3.95 8.81 -9.06
C LEU A 122 4.10 7.65 -10.06
N ILE A 123 4.09 6.40 -9.61
CA ILE A 123 4.07 5.21 -10.48
C ILE A 123 2.69 4.59 -10.39
N VAL A 124 2.02 4.54 -11.55
CA VAL A 124 0.67 4.01 -11.70
C VAL A 124 0.75 2.56 -12.18
N GLY A 125 0.22 1.63 -11.38
CA GLY A 125 -0.13 0.27 -11.79
C GLY A 125 -1.63 0.18 -12.13
N PRO A 126 -2.06 -0.75 -13.00
CA PRO A 126 -3.47 -0.92 -13.32
C PRO A 126 -4.20 -1.73 -12.24
N PHE A 127 -5.46 -1.37 -11.97
CA PHE A 127 -6.35 -2.20 -11.16
C PHE A 127 -7.00 -3.30 -11.99
N GLY A 128 -7.13 -4.49 -11.39
CA GLY A 128 -8.00 -5.57 -11.84
C GLY A 128 -9.08 -5.92 -10.80
N VAL A 129 -10.19 -6.51 -11.24
CA VAL A 129 -11.19 -7.13 -10.36
C VAL A 129 -11.30 -8.62 -10.70
N VAL A 130 -11.19 -9.48 -9.69
CA VAL A 130 -11.26 -10.94 -9.81
C VAL A 130 -12.23 -11.55 -8.81
N ASP A 131 -12.76 -12.71 -9.16
CA ASP A 131 -13.65 -13.48 -8.32
C ASP A 131 -12.87 -14.10 -7.14
N LYS A 132 -13.47 -14.13 -5.95
CA LYS A 132 -12.93 -14.91 -4.83
C LYS A 132 -13.38 -16.37 -5.04
N GLY A 133 -12.43 -17.30 -4.97
CA GLY A 133 -12.65 -18.71 -5.29
C GLY A 133 -13.83 -19.38 -4.58
N HIS A 134 -14.36 -20.41 -5.23
CA HIS A 134 -15.67 -20.99 -4.96
C HIS A 134 -15.69 -21.92 -3.74
N GLU A 135 -15.96 -21.39 -2.54
CA GLU A 135 -16.51 -22.16 -1.40
C GLU A 135 -17.10 -21.26 -0.30
N ASP A 136 -17.94 -20.29 -0.70
CA ASP A 136 -19.02 -19.74 0.15
C ASP A 136 -19.85 -18.72 -0.64
N ALA A 137 -21.17 -18.66 -0.46
CA ALA A 137 -22.03 -17.65 -1.10
C ALA A 137 -21.84 -16.21 -0.55
N SER A 138 -20.87 -16.01 0.34
CA SER A 138 -20.42 -14.71 0.86
C SER A 138 -19.11 -14.22 0.23
N ALA A 139 -18.50 -15.00 -0.68
CA ALA A 139 -17.17 -14.78 -1.24
C ALA A 139 -17.09 -13.58 -2.20
N GLY A 140 -17.14 -12.35 -1.66
CA GLY A 140 -17.07 -11.11 -2.43
C GLY A 140 -15.78 -10.95 -3.26
N GLU A 141 -15.95 -10.43 -4.46
CA GLU A 141 -14.91 -10.14 -5.45
C GLU A 141 -13.78 -9.25 -4.89
N ARG A 142 -12.54 -9.56 -5.29
CA ARG A 142 -11.33 -8.88 -4.85
C ARG A 142 -10.83 -7.90 -5.91
N THR A 143 -10.41 -6.73 -5.45
CA THR A 143 -9.54 -5.83 -6.23
C THR A 143 -8.10 -6.31 -6.13
N ILE A 144 -7.40 -6.36 -7.25
CA ILE A 144 -5.94 -6.53 -7.35
C ILE A 144 -5.35 -5.21 -7.85
N HIS A 145 -4.24 -4.78 -7.25
CA HIS A 145 -3.37 -3.76 -7.83
C HIS A 145 -2.22 -4.48 -8.52
N ASP A 146 -2.14 -4.37 -9.85
CA ASP A 146 -1.15 -5.11 -10.63
C ASP A 146 0.21 -4.39 -10.60
N LEU A 147 1.03 -4.82 -9.66
CA LEU A 147 2.35 -4.25 -9.39
C LEU A 147 3.47 -5.02 -10.12
N SER A 148 3.09 -5.96 -10.99
CA SER A 148 3.95 -6.67 -11.95
C SER A 148 3.76 -6.16 -13.40
N TYR A 149 2.95 -5.12 -13.61
CA TYR A 149 2.72 -4.52 -14.92
C TYR A 149 3.25 -3.08 -15.01
N PRO A 150 3.81 -2.64 -16.16
CA PRO A 150 4.25 -3.48 -17.28
C PRO A 150 5.49 -4.32 -16.93
N GLU A 151 5.71 -5.42 -17.64
CA GLU A 151 6.89 -6.29 -17.46
C GLU A 151 8.21 -5.51 -17.63
N ASP A 152 9.25 -5.86 -16.87
CA ASP A 152 10.57 -5.20 -16.74
C ASP A 152 10.56 -3.74 -16.21
N GLU A 153 9.41 -3.07 -16.22
CA GLU A 153 9.20 -1.70 -15.73
C GLU A 153 8.13 -1.59 -14.63
N SER A 154 7.87 -2.70 -13.93
CA SER A 154 6.92 -2.74 -12.82
C SER A 154 7.54 -2.34 -11.48
N VAL A 155 6.69 -2.06 -10.49
CA VAL A 155 7.11 -1.84 -9.09
C VAL A 155 7.83 -3.07 -8.54
N ASN A 156 7.41 -4.27 -8.93
CA ASN A 156 8.06 -5.53 -8.54
C ASN A 156 9.43 -5.75 -9.19
N ASP A 157 9.71 -5.13 -10.34
CA ASP A 157 10.99 -5.25 -11.03
C ASP A 157 12.00 -4.19 -10.58
N TYR A 158 11.51 -2.98 -10.25
CA TYR A 158 12.33 -1.98 -9.58
C TYR A 158 12.67 -2.35 -8.12
N THR A 159 11.85 -3.13 -7.41
CA THR A 159 12.06 -3.41 -5.99
C THR A 159 13.32 -4.28 -5.73
N ASP A 160 14.24 -3.79 -4.90
CA ASP A 160 15.42 -4.53 -4.44
C ASP A 160 15.06 -5.68 -3.48
N LYS A 161 14.86 -6.86 -4.07
CA LYS A 161 14.61 -8.15 -3.43
C LYS A 161 15.80 -8.64 -2.56
N ALA A 162 17.02 -8.11 -2.74
CA ALA A 162 18.19 -8.47 -1.93
C ALA A 162 18.28 -7.68 -0.63
N SER A 163 17.72 -6.45 -0.59
CA SER A 163 17.64 -5.62 0.62
C SER A 163 16.60 -6.06 1.67
N MET A 164 15.73 -7.02 1.31
CA MET A 164 14.61 -7.45 2.15
C MET A 164 15.04 -8.35 3.33
N PRO A 165 14.23 -8.40 4.41
CA PRO A 165 14.40 -9.41 5.45
C PRO A 165 14.36 -10.83 4.84
N LYS A 166 15.34 -11.65 5.22
CA LYS A 166 15.36 -13.08 4.89
C LYS A 166 14.79 -13.87 6.08
N PRO A 167 13.68 -14.61 5.92
CA PRO A 167 13.13 -15.43 7.00
C PRO A 167 14.08 -16.57 7.37
N ASP A 168 14.41 -16.69 8.66
CA ASP A 168 15.17 -17.80 9.24
C ASP A 168 14.23 -18.98 9.49
N TYR A 169 13.86 -19.70 8.42
CA TYR A 169 13.06 -20.92 8.47
C TYR A 169 13.83 -22.06 9.13
N ARG A 170 13.89 -22.04 10.46
CA ARG A 170 14.51 -23.10 11.26
C ARG A 170 13.62 -24.33 11.27
N GLU A 171 14.00 -25.34 10.50
CA GLU A 171 13.54 -26.70 10.76
C GLU A 171 13.85 -27.06 12.22
N ARG A 172 12.81 -27.52 12.93
CA ARG A 172 12.92 -28.06 14.29
C ARG A 172 12.44 -29.52 14.29
N PRO A 173 13.17 -30.44 13.65
CA PRO A 173 12.81 -31.85 13.69
C PRO A 173 12.69 -32.31 15.16
N ASN A 174 11.63 -33.06 15.44
CA ASN A 174 11.28 -33.56 16.78
C ASN A 174 10.90 -32.49 17.82
N ALA A 175 10.58 -31.26 17.41
CA ALA A 175 9.84 -30.31 18.25
C ALA A 175 8.34 -30.40 17.95
N GLU A 176 7.52 -30.37 18.99
CA GLU A 176 6.08 -30.08 18.85
C GLU A 176 5.93 -28.59 18.50
N VAL A 177 5.14 -28.28 17.47
CA VAL A 177 4.98 -26.93 16.92
C VAL A 177 3.49 -26.65 16.70
N ASP A 178 2.90 -25.84 17.59
CA ASP A 178 1.54 -25.35 17.45
C ASP A 178 1.42 -24.41 16.24
N VAL A 179 0.73 -24.85 15.19
CA VAL A 179 0.45 -24.03 14.01
C VAL A 179 -0.87 -23.30 14.19
N MET A 180 -0.80 -22.00 14.50
CA MET A 180 -1.98 -21.13 14.53
C MET A 180 -2.46 -20.83 13.10
N ALA A 181 -3.44 -21.60 12.62
CA ALA A 181 -4.12 -21.32 11.35
C ALA A 181 -5.08 -20.12 11.50
N GLY A 182 -5.02 -19.17 10.56
CA GLY A 182 -5.89 -17.99 10.52
C GLY A 182 -5.85 -17.30 9.16
N ASP A 183 -6.89 -16.53 8.81
CA ASP A 183 -6.97 -15.86 7.52
C ASP A 183 -6.02 -14.64 7.44
N VAL A 184 -4.98 -14.77 6.62
CA VAL A 184 -4.00 -13.72 6.34
C VAL A 184 -4.46 -12.74 5.22
N ALA A 185 -5.70 -12.81 4.74
CA ALA A 185 -6.21 -11.95 3.66
C ALA A 185 -6.10 -10.43 3.90
N SER A 186 -5.89 -9.99 5.14
CA SER A 186 -5.61 -8.59 5.50
C SER A 186 -4.27 -8.40 6.23
N ALA A 187 -3.40 -9.42 6.30
CA ALA A 187 -2.14 -9.36 7.03
C ALA A 187 -1.19 -8.25 6.52
N PHE A 188 -0.95 -8.21 5.21
CA PHE A 188 -0.11 -7.16 4.58
C PHE A 188 -0.69 -5.75 4.75
N ARG A 189 -2.02 -5.65 4.86
CA ARG A 189 -2.73 -4.39 5.10
C ARG A 189 -2.48 -3.80 6.50
N ASN A 190 -1.82 -4.54 7.39
CA ASN A 190 -1.32 -4.07 8.68
C ASN A 190 0.14 -3.57 8.63
N ILE A 191 0.78 -3.54 7.46
CA ILE A 191 2.15 -3.05 7.27
C ILE A 191 2.07 -1.73 6.51
N SER A 192 2.34 -0.61 7.17
CA SER A 192 2.36 0.71 6.51
C SER A 192 3.54 0.83 5.53
N ILE A 193 3.37 1.56 4.43
CA ILE A 193 4.47 1.96 3.52
C ILE A 193 4.99 3.34 3.94
N HIS A 194 6.30 3.55 3.91
CA HIS A 194 6.94 4.82 4.28
C HIS A 194 6.56 5.93 3.29
N SER A 195 6.33 7.15 3.80
CA SER A 195 5.85 8.30 3.03
C SER A 195 6.79 8.72 1.89
N ASN A 196 8.09 8.45 1.98
CA ASN A 196 9.04 8.64 0.88
C ASN A 196 8.78 7.71 -0.32
N THR A 197 8.01 6.63 -0.16
CA THR A 197 7.88 5.53 -1.13
C THR A 197 6.45 5.12 -1.46
N VAL A 198 5.42 5.71 -0.82
CA VAL A 198 4.00 5.47 -1.16
C VAL A 198 3.68 5.81 -2.63
N PHE A 199 4.43 6.73 -3.23
CA PHE A 199 4.27 7.14 -4.63
C PHE A 199 4.42 5.98 -5.64
N LEU A 200 5.13 4.92 -5.24
CA LEU A 200 5.29 3.69 -6.03
C LEU A 200 3.98 2.88 -6.13
N PHE A 201 3.04 3.08 -5.21
CA PHE A 201 1.81 2.30 -5.09
C PHE A 201 0.59 3.15 -5.45
N THR A 202 0.64 3.79 -6.63
CA THR A 202 -0.49 4.56 -7.17
C THR A 202 -1.28 3.71 -8.15
N GLY A 203 -2.60 3.81 -8.13
CA GLY A 203 -3.48 3.35 -9.22
C GLY A 203 -4.39 4.49 -9.66
N ARG A 204 -4.93 4.42 -10.88
CA ARG A 204 -5.84 5.44 -11.45
C ARG A 204 -7.25 4.88 -11.59
N ILE A 205 -8.27 5.71 -11.43
CA ILE A 205 -9.67 5.40 -11.76
C ILE A 205 -10.19 6.52 -12.65
N GLU A 206 -10.11 6.30 -13.96
CA GLU A 206 -10.38 7.32 -14.97
C GLU A 206 -11.87 7.69 -15.01
N GLU A 207 -12.75 6.71 -14.79
CA GLU A 207 -14.19 6.87 -14.74
C GLU A 207 -14.66 7.87 -13.65
N GLU A 208 -13.92 7.98 -12.54
CA GLU A 208 -14.21 8.87 -11.42
C GLU A 208 -13.25 10.07 -11.33
N ASN A 209 -12.29 10.19 -12.26
CA ASN A 209 -11.21 11.20 -12.25
C ASN A 209 -10.35 11.21 -10.97
N VAL A 210 -10.13 10.06 -10.32
CA VAL A 210 -9.29 9.97 -9.11
C VAL A 210 -8.04 9.10 -9.30
N ILE A 211 -7.01 9.39 -8.50
CA ILE A 211 -5.93 8.46 -8.19
C ILE A 211 -6.09 7.89 -6.78
N VAL A 212 -5.60 6.68 -6.59
CA VAL A 212 -5.56 5.98 -5.31
C VAL A 212 -4.10 5.71 -4.96
N ILE A 213 -3.63 6.20 -3.82
CA ILE A 213 -2.28 5.92 -3.31
C ILE A 213 -2.41 4.97 -2.13
N GLU A 214 -1.85 3.76 -2.22
CA GLU A 214 -1.88 2.80 -1.12
C GLU A 214 -0.87 3.17 -0.03
N LEU A 215 -1.34 3.22 1.22
CA LEU A 215 -0.54 3.54 2.42
C LEU A 215 -0.07 2.28 3.15
N SER A 216 -0.44 1.10 2.65
CA SER A 216 -0.17 -0.21 3.25
C SER A 216 0.34 -1.21 2.22
N ALA A 217 1.14 -2.19 2.67
CA ALA A 217 1.74 -3.19 1.81
C ALA A 217 0.64 -3.95 1.06
N SER A 218 0.76 -3.91 -0.26
CA SER A 218 -0.29 -4.26 -1.20
C SER A 218 -0.27 -5.75 -1.54
N PHE A 219 -1.45 -6.28 -1.88
CA PHE A 219 -1.54 -7.64 -2.40
C PHE A 219 -1.11 -7.64 -3.87
N GLY A 220 0.03 -8.28 -4.15
CA GLY A 220 0.71 -8.23 -5.45
C GLY A 220 2.14 -7.70 -5.36
N TRP A 221 2.51 -6.95 -4.32
CA TRP A 221 3.89 -6.52 -4.15
C TRP A 221 4.80 -7.65 -3.65
N THR A 222 5.93 -7.85 -4.32
CA THR A 222 6.95 -8.88 -4.05
C THR A 222 7.58 -8.76 -2.66
N GLY A 223 7.54 -7.57 -2.05
CA GLY A 223 7.99 -7.35 -0.68
C GLY A 223 6.98 -7.71 0.40
N SER A 224 5.67 -7.72 0.12
CA SER A 224 4.64 -7.94 1.16
C SER A 224 4.84 -9.24 1.96
N PRO A 225 5.17 -10.40 1.35
CA PRO A 225 5.47 -11.64 2.09
C PRO A 225 6.86 -11.71 2.73
N ARG A 226 7.67 -10.64 2.67
CA ARG A 226 9.01 -10.54 3.29
C ARG A 226 9.06 -9.55 4.46
N PHE A 227 8.06 -8.67 4.57
CA PHE A 227 7.91 -7.70 5.67
C PHE A 227 6.80 -8.09 6.67
N TYR A 228 6.05 -9.15 6.37
CA TYR A 228 5.17 -9.88 7.29
C TYR A 228 5.96 -11.01 7.96
#